data_AF-A0A2S5R875-F1
#
_entry.id   AF-A0A2S5R875-F1
#
_cell.length_a   1.000
_cell.length_b   1.000
_cell.length_c   1.000
_cell.angle_alpha   90.00
_cell.angle_beta   90.00
_cell.angle_gamma   90.00
#
_symmetry.space_group_name_H-M   'P 1'
#
loop_
_entity.id
_entity.type
_entity.pdbx_description
1 polymer ?
#
loop_
_entity_poly.entity_id
_entity_poly.type
_entity_poly.pdbx_seq_one_letter_code
_entity_poly.pdbx_strand_id
1 'polypeptide(L)'
;MPRFYSKDIQKKVVIYVEKRNSFEKVSTKFEKALNTVSDWYKKYQSKENYLEKKIGGKKRVNSNTNFILSKTGEYFSISAFEALCWLRKLGYRCKKKPIHIWKQIKKV
;
A
#
# COMPACT_ATOMS: atom_id res chain seq x y z
N MET A 1 8.76 -2.60 -15.07
CA MET A 1 9.30 -2.50 -13.70
C MET A 1 9.57 -1.03 -13.41
N PRO A 2 8.85 -0.38 -12.46
CA PRO A 2 9.22 0.97 -12.05
C PRO A 2 10.63 0.93 -11.47
N ARG A 3 11.53 1.74 -12.05
CA ARG A 3 12.95 1.76 -11.69
C ARG A 3 13.07 2.61 -10.42
N PHE A 4 13.09 1.95 -9.26
CA PHE A 4 13.28 2.63 -7.98
C PHE A 4 14.72 3.11 -7.88
N TYR A 5 14.91 4.41 -7.62
CA TYR A 5 16.25 4.96 -7.42
C TYR A 5 16.78 4.58 -6.04
N SER A 6 18.09 4.28 -5.96
CA SER A 6 18.73 4.01 -4.66
C SER A 6 18.52 5.16 -3.69
N LYS A 7 18.17 4.83 -2.44
CA LYS A 7 17.91 5.79 -1.35
C LYS A 7 19.13 6.67 -1.06
N ASP A 8 20.33 6.13 -1.26
CA ASP A 8 21.58 6.84 -0.96
C ASP A 8 21.86 7.97 -1.96
N ILE A 9 21.57 7.73 -3.25
CA ILE A 9 21.70 8.75 -4.30
C ILE A 9 20.74 9.90 -4.01
N GLN A 10 19.52 9.53 -3.67
CA GLN A 10 18.42 10.40 -3.33
C GLN A 10 18.77 11.33 -2.13
N LYS A 11 19.32 10.77 -1.04
CA LYS A 11 19.84 11.55 0.11
C LYS A 11 20.99 12.49 -0.29
N LYS A 12 21.95 12.00 -1.08
CA LYS A 12 23.09 12.81 -1.55
C LYS A 12 22.62 14.01 -2.38
N VAL A 13 21.61 13.83 -3.23
CA VAL A 13 21.02 14.91 -4.03
C VAL A 13 20.39 15.98 -3.14
N VAL A 14 19.60 15.59 -2.14
CA VAL A 14 18.96 16.54 -1.21
C VAL A 14 20.00 17.36 -0.45
N ILE A 15 21.01 16.70 0.12
CA ILE A 15 22.12 17.38 0.83
C ILE A 15 22.82 18.38 -0.09
N TYR A 16 22.98 18.04 -1.37
CA TYR A 16 23.59 18.94 -2.35
C TYR A 16 22.74 20.17 -2.63
N VAL A 17 21.41 20.01 -2.73
CA VAL A 17 20.47 21.12 -2.93
C VAL A 17 20.46 22.05 -1.70
N GLU A 18 20.45 21.51 -0.48
CA GLU A 18 20.47 22.30 0.76
C GLU A 18 21.72 23.18 0.90
N LYS A 19 22.87 22.74 0.37
CA LYS A 19 24.13 23.52 0.32
C LYS A 19 24.08 24.72 -0.65
N ARG A 20 22.89 25.29 -0.92
CA ARG A 20 22.61 26.40 -1.84
C ARG A 20 23.05 26.17 -3.29
N ASN A 21 22.99 24.93 -3.78
CA ASN A 21 23.22 24.67 -5.20
C ASN A 21 21.91 24.78 -5.99
N SER A 22 21.98 25.43 -7.16
CA SER A 22 20.87 25.43 -8.13
C SER A 22 20.54 24.00 -8.55
N PHE A 23 19.25 23.71 -8.78
CA PHE A 23 18.78 22.43 -9.29
C PHE A 23 19.46 22.03 -10.61
N GLU A 24 19.84 22.99 -11.45
CA GLU A 24 20.55 22.76 -12.70
C GLU A 24 21.94 22.16 -12.48
N LYS A 25 22.70 22.71 -11.52
CA LYS A 25 24.02 22.20 -11.14
C LYS A 25 23.96 20.79 -10.55
N VAL A 26 22.87 20.49 -9.84
CA VAL A 26 22.64 19.16 -9.26
C VAL A 26 22.21 18.17 -10.34
N SER A 27 21.36 18.61 -11.27
CA SER A 27 20.91 17.82 -12.42
C SER A 27 22.09 17.36 -13.29
N THR A 28 23.01 18.27 -13.62
CA THR A 28 24.23 17.96 -14.39
C THR A 28 25.17 17.03 -13.61
N LYS A 29 25.42 17.31 -12.33
CA LYS A 29 26.33 16.50 -11.50
C LYS A 29 25.87 15.06 -11.28
N PHE A 30 24.58 14.83 -11.12
CA PHE A 30 24.02 13.50 -10.84
C PHE A 30 23.43 12.81 -12.07
N GLU A 31 23.51 13.46 -13.24
CA GLU A 31 22.91 13.02 -14.50
C GLU A 31 21.44 12.58 -14.29
N LYS A 32 20.66 13.52 -13.74
CA LYS A 32 19.23 13.33 -13.47
C LYS A 32 18.46 14.48 -14.06
N ALA A 33 17.26 14.20 -14.57
CA ALA A 33 16.38 15.25 -15.05
C ALA A 33 16.03 16.24 -13.92
N LEU A 34 15.94 17.53 -14.27
CA LEU A 34 15.57 18.61 -13.36
C LEU A 34 14.28 18.31 -12.58
N ASN A 35 13.26 17.81 -13.27
CA ASN A 35 11.98 17.43 -12.66
C ASN A 35 12.16 16.39 -11.56
N THR A 36 13.01 15.38 -11.78
CA THR A 36 13.31 14.33 -10.80
C THR A 36 13.97 14.90 -9.53
N VAL A 37 14.92 15.81 -9.69
CA VAL A 37 15.60 16.47 -8.56
C VAL A 37 14.61 17.34 -7.78
N SER A 38 13.77 18.11 -8.48
CA SER A 38 12.73 18.95 -7.87
C SER A 38 11.73 18.11 -7.07
N ASP A 39 11.27 16.99 -7.64
CA ASP A 39 10.32 16.09 -6.98
C ASP A 39 10.91 15.44 -5.73
N TRP A 40 12.19 15.05 -5.76
CA TRP A 40 12.88 14.50 -4.58
C TRP A 40 13.01 15.54 -3.47
N TYR A 41 13.31 16.79 -3.82
CA TYR A 41 13.42 17.88 -2.87
C TYR A 41 12.06 18.23 -2.24
N LYS A 42 10.98 18.31 -3.06
CA LYS A 42 9.60 18.51 -2.57
C LYS A 42 9.17 17.39 -1.61
N LYS A 43 9.45 16.14 -1.97
CA LYS A 43 9.16 14.98 -1.09
C LYS A 43 9.91 15.06 0.23
N TYR A 44 11.18 15.45 0.19
CA TYR A 44 11.97 15.64 1.40
C TYR A 44 11.38 16.73 2.31
N GLN A 45 10.99 17.88 1.75
CA GLN A 45 10.36 18.96 2.53
C GLN A 45 9.03 18.56 3.15
N SER A 46 8.23 17.72 2.47
CA SER A 46 6.90 17.34 2.93
C SER A 46 6.85 16.49 4.20
N LYS A 47 7.99 16.08 4.79
CA LYS A 47 8.14 15.22 5.99
C LYS A 47 7.41 13.87 5.98
N GLU A 48 6.47 13.64 5.05
CA GLU A 48 5.85 12.34 4.79
C GLU A 48 6.90 11.41 4.18
N ASN A 49 7.38 10.48 5.00
CA ASN A 49 8.09 9.25 4.61
C ASN A 49 8.75 9.33 3.22
N TYR A 50 10.00 9.78 3.19
CA TYR A 50 10.90 9.61 2.04
C TYR A 50 11.00 8.13 1.58
N LEU A 51 10.55 7.22 2.45
CA LEU A 51 10.33 5.81 2.18
C LEU A 51 9.10 5.64 1.30
N GLU A 52 9.35 5.10 0.09
CA GLU A 52 8.41 4.46 -0.82
C GLU A 52 6.92 4.50 -0.39
N LYS A 53 6.10 5.23 -1.16
CA LYS A 53 4.65 4.99 -1.14
C LYS A 53 4.45 3.49 -1.33
N LYS A 54 3.83 2.81 -0.36
CA LYS A 54 3.41 1.42 -0.50
C LYS A 54 2.45 1.34 -1.69
N ILE A 55 2.99 1.05 -2.87
CA ILE A 55 2.20 0.67 -4.04
C ILE A 55 1.44 -0.58 -3.63
N GLY A 56 0.12 -0.52 -3.79
CA GLY A 56 -0.84 -1.43 -3.20
C GLY A 56 -0.40 -2.88 -3.16
N GLY A 57 -0.39 -3.42 -1.94
CA GLY A 57 -0.28 -4.84 -1.64
C GLY A 57 -0.81 -5.02 -0.24
N LYS A 58 -2.12 -5.28 -0.09
CA LYS A 58 -2.65 -5.71 1.22
C LYS A 58 -1.88 -6.96 1.60
N LYS A 59 -1.12 -6.91 2.69
CA LYS A 59 -0.56 -8.12 3.31
C LYS A 59 -1.74 -9.05 3.55
N ARG A 60 -1.83 -10.15 2.80
CA ARG A 60 -2.73 -11.24 3.15
C ARG A 60 -2.17 -11.77 4.46
N VAL A 61 -2.87 -11.46 5.55
CA VAL A 61 -2.55 -12.05 6.85
C VAL A 61 -2.76 -13.56 6.68
N ASN A 62 -1.66 -14.31 6.71
CA ASN A 62 -1.63 -15.76 6.57
C ASN A 62 -2.09 -16.49 7.85
N SER A 63 -2.85 -15.83 8.72
CA SER A 63 -3.53 -16.50 9.83
C SER A 63 -4.77 -17.19 9.28
N ASN A 64 -4.54 -18.39 8.74
CA ASN A 64 -5.55 -19.31 8.26
C ASN A 64 -6.33 -19.93 9.44
N THR A 65 -6.98 -19.11 10.26
CA THR A 65 -8.17 -19.53 10.99
C THR A 65 -9.32 -19.28 10.04
N ASN A 66 -9.89 -20.35 9.47
CA ASN A 66 -11.13 -20.31 8.70
C ASN A 66 -12.30 -19.94 9.64
N PHE A 67 -12.26 -18.74 10.19
CA PHE A 67 -13.27 -18.25 11.11
C PHE A 67 -14.50 -17.90 10.28
N ILE A 68 -15.59 -18.60 10.57
CA ILE A 68 -16.87 -18.36 9.92
C ILE A 68 -17.42 -17.04 10.47
N LEU A 69 -17.88 -16.15 9.59
CA LEU A 69 -18.39 -14.83 9.96
C LEU A 69 -19.49 -14.91 11.03
N SER A 70 -20.36 -15.93 10.97
CA SER A 70 -21.40 -16.16 11.98
C SER A 70 -20.81 -16.45 13.37
N LYS A 71 -19.83 -17.36 13.45
CA LYS A 71 -19.10 -17.67 14.69
C LYS A 71 -18.34 -16.46 15.25
N THR A 72 -17.93 -15.55 14.38
CA THR A 72 -17.26 -14.30 14.79
C THR A 72 -18.26 -13.37 15.48
N GLY A 73 -19.46 -13.21 14.90
CA GLY A 73 -20.52 -12.43 15.51
C GLY A 73 -20.91 -12.98 16.89
N GLU A 74 -21.13 -14.29 16.97
CA GLU A 74 -21.45 -14.99 18.23
C GLU A 74 -20.35 -14.81 19.29
N TYR A 75 -19.07 -14.98 18.93
CA TYR A 75 -17.94 -14.84 19.86
C TYR A 75 -17.83 -13.43 20.47
N PHE A 76 -18.11 -12.41 19.68
CA PHE A 76 -18.04 -11.01 20.12
C PHE A 76 -19.40 -10.46 20.56
N SER A 77 -20.45 -11.28 20.62
CA SER A 77 -21.83 -10.86 20.90
C SER A 77 -22.31 -9.70 20.01
N ILE A 78 -21.88 -9.67 18.76
CA ILE A 78 -22.26 -8.66 17.76
C ILE A 78 -22.94 -9.32 16.56
N SER A 79 -23.63 -8.52 15.76
CA SER A 79 -24.20 -9.03 14.51
C SER A 79 -23.09 -9.46 13.55
N ALA A 80 -23.37 -10.49 12.72
CA ALA A 80 -22.44 -10.93 11.69
C ALA A 80 -22.09 -9.79 10.69
N PHE A 81 -22.99 -8.83 10.50
CA PHE A 81 -22.78 -7.67 9.66
C PHE A 81 -21.78 -6.67 10.29
N GLU A 82 -21.90 -6.39 11.58
CA GLU A 82 -20.95 -5.54 12.30
C GLU A 82 -19.56 -6.16 12.32
N ALA A 83 -19.47 -7.47 12.57
CA ALA A 83 -18.21 -8.20 12.48
C ALA A 83 -17.57 -8.04 11.08
N LEU A 84 -18.36 -8.11 10.01
CA LEU A 84 -17.89 -7.90 8.64
C LEU A 84 -17.38 -6.46 8.41
N CYS A 85 -18.09 -5.45 8.93
CA CYS A 85 -17.71 -4.05 8.84
C CYS A 85 -16.35 -3.79 9.51
N TRP A 86 -16.14 -4.34 10.72
CA TRP A 86 -14.87 -4.26 11.42
C TRP A 86 -13.74 -4.98 10.69
N LEU A 87 -13.99 -6.19 10.20
CA LEU A 87 -13.01 -6.95 9.42
C LEU A 87 -12.59 -6.22 8.14
N ARG A 88 -13.53 -5.55 7.45
CA ARG A 88 -13.23 -4.72 6.27
C ARG A 88 -12.34 -3.52 6.62
N LYS A 89 -12.63 -2.83 7.74
CA LYS A 89 -11.81 -1.71 8.23
C LYS A 89 -10.38 -2.15 8.53
N LEU A 90 -10.21 -3.34 9.13
CA LEU A 90 -8.91 -3.95 9.42
C LEU A 90 -8.19 -4.55 8.18
N GLY A 91 -8.83 -4.49 7.00
CA GLY A 91 -8.23 -4.94 5.74
C GLY A 91 -8.46 -6.41 5.41
N TYR A 92 -9.20 -7.16 6.23
CA TYR A 92 -9.57 -8.55 5.96
C TYR A 92 -10.65 -8.65 4.87
N ARG A 93 -10.62 -9.76 4.14
CA ARG A 93 -11.62 -10.09 3.12
C ARG A 93 -12.14 -11.49 3.37
N CYS A 94 -13.43 -11.61 3.69
CA CYS A 94 -14.09 -12.90 3.82
C CYS A 94 -14.18 -13.57 2.44
N LYS A 95 -13.76 -14.84 2.34
CA LYS A 95 -13.95 -15.64 1.13
C LYS A 95 -15.44 -15.98 0.99
N LYS A 96 -16.05 -15.63 -0.14
CA LYS A 96 -17.41 -16.10 -0.44
C LYS A 96 -17.38 -17.63 -0.56
N LYS A 97 -18.36 -18.32 0.01
CA LYS A 97 -18.53 -19.76 -0.27
C LYS A 97 -18.78 -19.90 -1.78
N PRO A 98 -18.06 -20.80 -2.49
CA PRO A 98 -18.39 -21.09 -3.87
C PRO A 98 -19.82 -21.62 -3.90
N ILE A 99 -20.68 -20.98 -4.70
CA ILE A 99 -22.03 -21.49 -4.94
C ILE A 99 -21.85 -22.73 -5.80
N HIS A 100 -22.35 -23.88 -5.35
CA HIS A 100 -22.36 -25.10 -6.14
C HIS A 100 -23.43 -24.96 -7.23
N ILE A 101 -23.08 -24.32 -8.35
CA ILE A 101 -23.97 -24.07 -9.50
C ILE A 101 -24.63 -25.37 -9.98
N TRP A 102 -23.91 -26.49 -9.88
CA TRP A 102 -24.37 -27.85 -10.25
C TRP A 102 -25.61 -28.36 -9.50
N LYS A 103 -25.97 -27.80 -8.34
CA LYS A 103 -27.16 -28.21 -7.58
C LYS A 103 -28.41 -27.38 -7.88
N GLN A 104 -28.33 -26.36 -8.73
CA GLN A 104 -29.42 -25.39 -8.94
C GLN A 104 -30.33 -25.66 -10.14
N ILE A 105 -30.04 -26.65 -10.98
CA ILE A 105 -30.97 -27.05 -12.05
C ILE A 105 -32.07 -27.91 -11.40
N LYS A 106 -33.11 -27.26 -10.86
CA LYS A 106 -34.39 -27.94 -10.66
C LYS A 106 -34.94 -28.28 -12.05
N LYS A 107 -35.20 -29.57 -12.30
CA LYS A 107 -35.97 -30.01 -13.46
C LYS A 107 -37.35 -29.32 -13.40
N VAL A 108 -37.71 -28.67 -14.50
CA VAL A 108 -39.10 -28.26 -14.81
C VAL A 108 -39.94 -29.51 -14.97
#